data_AF-A0A3D4ILA8-F1
#
_entry.id   AF-A0A3D4ILA8-F1
#
_cell.length_a   1.000
_cell.length_b   1.000
_cell.length_c   1.000
_cell.angle_alpha   90.00
_cell.angle_beta   90.00
_cell.angle_gamma   90.00
#
_symmetry.space_group_name_H-M   'P 1'
#
loop_
_entity.id
_entity.type
_entity.pdbx_description
1 polymer ?
#
loop_
_entity_poly.entity_id
_entity_poly.type
_entity_poly.pdbx_seq_one_letter_code
_entity_poly.pdbx_strand_id
1 'polypeptide(L)'
;MDPESKHLLDEVRALAKDNHHLLRAIRRHQLIGAFWKFAVWFILLALAFFGYQQYLRPLAETFSSATQTTPSGLFGLPTSADIQKLINSFKAGQR
;
A
#
# COMPACT_ATOMS: atom_id res chain seq x y z
N MET A 1 -55.82 7.95 25.36
CA MET A 1 -54.56 8.36 24.71
C MET A 1 -54.68 9.81 24.40
N ASP A 2 -53.84 10.64 25.03
CA ASP A 2 -53.87 12.08 24.86
C ASP A 2 -53.54 12.48 23.41
N PRO A 3 -54.26 13.45 22.82
CA PRO A 3 -53.98 13.93 21.46
C PRO A 3 -52.54 14.43 21.30
N GLU A 4 -51.95 15.02 22.34
CA GLU A 4 -50.55 15.46 22.32
C GLU A 4 -49.56 14.30 22.19
N SER A 5 -49.83 13.18 22.87
CA SER A 5 -48.97 12.00 22.80
C SER A 5 -48.95 11.39 21.39
N LYS A 6 -50.07 11.47 20.67
CA LYS A 6 -50.16 11.01 19.27
C LYS A 6 -49.37 11.91 18.33
N HIS A 7 -49.48 13.23 18.51
CA HIS A 7 -48.73 14.20 17.71
C HIS A 7 -47.21 14.01 17.88
N LEU A 8 -46.73 13.89 19.11
CA LEU A 8 -45.32 13.63 19.40
C LEU A 8 -44.83 12.31 18.81
N LEU A 9 -45.66 11.26 18.83
CA LEU A 9 -45.31 9.97 18.21
C LEU A 9 -45.16 10.09 16.69
N ASP A 10 -46.07 10.81 16.03
CA ASP A 10 -46.02 10.99 14.57
C ASP A 10 -44.82 11.86 14.16
N GLU A 11 -44.48 12.87 14.96
CA GLU A 11 -43.33 13.73 14.73
C GLU A 11 -42.01 12.96 14.90
N VAL A 12 -41.88 12.15 15.96
CA VAL A 12 -40.73 11.26 16.17
C VAL A 12 -40.63 10.23 15.04
N ARG A 13 -41.75 9.70 14.57
CA ARG A 13 -41.79 8.75 13.45
C ARG A 13 -41.35 9.40 12.13
N ALA A 14 -41.77 10.64 11.88
CA ALA A 14 -41.34 11.40 10.70
C ALA A 14 -39.83 11.67 10.74
N LEU A 15 -39.31 12.16 11.87
CA LEU A 15 -37.89 12.39 12.10
C LEU A 15 -37.05 11.11 11.92
N ALA A 16 -37.52 9.98 12.44
CA ALA A 16 -36.84 8.70 12.29
C ALA A 16 -36.78 8.22 10.82
N LYS A 17 -37.85 8.45 10.06
CA LYS A 17 -37.93 8.09 8.64
C LYS A 17 -36.95 8.91 7.79
N ASP A 18 -36.85 10.21 8.07
CA ASP A 18 -35.91 11.10 7.39
C ASP A 18 -34.45 10.76 7.73
N ASN A 19 -34.18 10.41 9.00
CA ASN A 19 -32.86 9.92 9.41
C ASN A 19 -32.46 8.63 8.67
N HIS A 20 -33.39 7.70 8.51
CA HIS A 20 -33.14 6.46 7.77
C HIS A 20 -32.78 6.74 6.29
N HIS A 21 -33.44 7.73 5.68
CA HIS A 21 -33.15 8.14 4.31
C HIS A 21 -31.74 8.77 4.19
N LEU A 22 -31.37 9.64 5.13
CA LEU A 22 -30.04 10.26 5.20
C LEU A 22 -28.92 9.23 5.37
N LEU A 23 -29.08 8.28 6.30
CA LEU A 23 -28.10 7.21 6.51
C LEU A 23 -27.90 6.36 5.25
N ARG A 24 -28.97 6.13 4.48
CA ARG A 24 -28.90 5.40 3.21
C ARG A 24 -28.16 6.19 2.13
N ALA A 25 -28.33 7.51 2.11
CA ALA A 25 -27.59 8.40 1.20
C ALA A 25 -26.09 8.45 1.56
N ILE A 26 -25.75 8.62 2.84
CA ILE A 26 -24.36 8.70 3.33
C ILE A 26 -23.57 7.43 2.97
N ARG A 27 -24.20 6.24 3.06
CA ARG A 27 -23.54 4.97 2.75
C ARG A 27 -23.02 4.91 1.30
N ARG A 28 -23.72 5.55 0.35
CA ARG A 28 -23.25 5.63 -1.05
C ARG A 28 -22.08 6.60 -1.20
N HIS A 29 -22.13 7.74 -0.53
CA HIS A 29 -21.05 8.73 -0.55
C HIS A 29 -19.76 8.21 0.10
N GLN A 30 -19.85 7.40 1.17
CA GLN A 30 -18.67 6.77 1.78
C GLN A 30 -17.94 5.81 0.83
N LEU A 31 -18.68 5.01 0.06
CA LEU A 31 -18.08 4.11 -0.93
C LEU A 31 -17.37 4.90 -2.04
N ILE A 32 -17.99 5.98 -2.51
CA ILE A 32 -17.40 6.87 -3.53
C ILE A 32 -16.15 7.56 -2.99
N GLY A 33 -16.19 8.07 -1.75
CA GLY A 33 -15.04 8.71 -1.12
C GLY A 33 -13.87 7.75 -0.90
N ALA A 34 -14.16 6.52 -0.46
CA ALA A 34 -13.14 5.47 -0.33
C ALA A 34 -12.52 5.13 -1.70
N PHE A 35 -13.35 4.91 -2.72
CA PHE A 35 -12.89 4.63 -4.08
C PHE A 35 -12.00 5.75 -4.64
N TRP A 36 -12.38 7.02 -4.43
CA TRP A 36 -11.57 8.16 -4.88
C TRP A 36 -10.20 8.20 -4.18
N LYS A 37 -10.17 7.95 -2.87
CA LYS A 37 -8.92 7.88 -2.12
C LYS A 37 -8.00 6.76 -2.63
N PHE A 38 -8.57 5.59 -2.95
CA PHE A 38 -7.83 4.50 -3.58
C PHE A 38 -7.33 4.88 -4.97
N ALA A 39 -8.15 5.52 -5.81
CA ALA A 39 -7.76 5.96 -7.14
C ALA A 39 -6.58 6.94 -7.10
N VAL A 40 -6.62 7.94 -6.21
CA VAL A 40 -5.52 8.90 -6.02
C VAL A 40 -4.24 8.18 -5.59
N TRP A 41 -4.34 7.27 -4.61
CA TRP A 41 -3.18 6.47 -4.19
C TRP A 41 -2.63 5.62 -5.33
N PHE A 42 -3.50 5.01 -6.14
CA PHE A 42 -3.10 4.18 -7.27
C PHE A 42 -2.39 4.99 -8.34
N ILE A 43 -2.88 6.20 -8.65
CA ILE A 43 -2.24 7.13 -9.58
C ILE A 43 -0.87 7.54 -9.05
N LEU A 44 -0.77 7.87 -7.77
CA LEU A 44 0.49 8.30 -7.14
C LEU A 44 1.53 7.16 -7.15
N LEU A 45 1.09 5.93 -6.88
CA LEU A 45 1.93 4.74 -6.94
C LEU A 45 2.35 4.41 -8.38
N ALA A 46 1.43 4.50 -9.34
CA ALA A 46 1.71 4.29 -10.75
C ALA A 46 2.72 5.33 -11.28
N LEU A 47 2.56 6.60 -10.89
CA LEU A 47 3.48 7.66 -11.26
C LEU A 47 4.86 7.45 -10.65
N ALA A 48 4.94 7.10 -9.37
CA ALA A 48 6.20 6.77 -8.70
C ALA A 48 6.88 5.55 -9.33
N PHE A 49 6.12 4.50 -9.66
CA PHE A 49 6.65 3.31 -10.33
C PHE A 49 7.13 3.61 -11.75
N PHE A 50 6.39 4.41 -12.51
CA PHE A 50 6.78 4.82 -13.85
C PHE A 50 8.07 5.68 -13.82
N GLY A 51 8.15 6.64 -12.90
CA GLY A 51 9.37 7.41 -12.66
C GLY A 51 10.54 6.52 -12.24
N TYR A 52 10.30 5.54 -11.37
CA TYR A 52 11.32 4.56 -10.98
C TYR A 52 11.84 3.79 -12.21
N GLN A 53 10.96 3.23 -13.04
CA GLN A 53 11.40 2.48 -14.22
C GLN A 53 12.23 3.34 -15.19
N GLN A 54 11.84 4.60 -15.41
CA GLN A 54 12.52 5.46 -16.38
C GLN A 54 13.90 5.94 -15.89
N TYR A 55 14.03 6.28 -14.61
CA TYR A 55 15.24 6.91 -14.08
C TYR A 55 16.13 5.95 -13.28
N LEU A 56 15.54 4.96 -12.60
CA LEU A 56 16.29 4.02 -11.76
C LEU A 56 16.72 2.75 -12.51
N ARG A 57 16.19 2.44 -13.70
CA ARG A 57 16.72 1.34 -14.54
C ARG A 57 18.21 1.49 -14.89
N PRO A 58 18.68 2.59 -15.50
CA PRO A 58 20.09 2.71 -15.88
C PRO A 58 21.02 2.74 -14.66
N LEU A 59 20.56 3.29 -13.53
CA LEU A 59 21.29 3.23 -12.27
C LEU A 59 21.29 1.81 -11.68
N ALA A 60 20.15 1.12 -11.69
CA ALA A 60 20.07 -0.25 -11.22
C ALA A 60 20.90 -1.20 -12.08
N GLU A 61 21.06 -0.96 -13.38
CA GLU A 61 21.94 -1.72 -14.27
C GLU A 61 23.43 -1.53 -13.94
N THR A 62 23.86 -0.30 -13.65
CA THR A 62 25.25 -0.05 -13.20
C THR A 62 25.51 -0.64 -11.82
N PHE A 63 24.55 -0.56 -10.89
CA PHE A 63 24.66 -1.21 -9.58
C PHE A 63 24.51 -2.74 -9.66
N SER A 64 23.70 -3.30 -10.55
CA SER A 64 23.54 -4.76 -10.68
C SER A 64 24.73 -5.44 -11.36
N SER A 65 25.48 -4.70 -12.19
CA SER A 65 26.80 -5.12 -12.65
C SER A 65 27.79 -5.25 -11.49
N ALA A 66 27.67 -4.41 -10.46
CA ALA A 66 28.40 -4.54 -9.19
C ALA A 66 27.77 -5.55 -8.20
N THR A 67 26.49 -5.89 -8.37
CA THR A 67 25.77 -6.89 -7.54
C THR A 67 26.15 -8.33 -7.87
N GLN A 68 26.87 -8.61 -8.97
CA GLN A 68 27.51 -9.92 -9.16
C GLN A 68 28.51 -10.27 -8.04
N THR A 69 28.92 -9.26 -7.26
CA THR A 69 29.75 -9.42 -6.05
C THR A 69 28.97 -9.36 -4.73
N THR A 70 27.64 -9.23 -4.75
CA THR A 70 26.83 -9.21 -3.52
C THR A 70 26.28 -10.61 -3.25
N PRO A 71 26.54 -11.17 -2.05
CA PRO A 71 26.34 -12.58 -1.78
C PRO A 71 24.86 -12.96 -1.68
N SER A 72 24.55 -14.16 -2.16
CA SER A 72 23.21 -14.61 -2.59
C SER A 72 22.31 -15.09 -1.44
N GLY A 73 22.08 -14.25 -0.41
CA GLY A 73 21.22 -14.61 0.74
C GLY A 73 19.97 -13.74 0.88
N LEU A 74 18.88 -14.36 1.38
CA LEU A 74 17.66 -13.66 1.78
C LEU A 74 18.03 -12.54 2.78
N PHE A 75 17.69 -11.28 2.46
CA PHE A 75 18.08 -10.06 3.19
C PHE A 75 19.53 -9.56 3.01
N GLY A 76 20.24 -9.97 1.96
CA GLY A 76 21.58 -9.44 1.67
C GLY A 76 22.66 -9.92 2.65
N LEU A 77 22.35 -10.98 3.41
CA LEU A 77 23.30 -11.65 4.27
C LEU A 77 24.15 -12.63 3.42
N PRO A 78 25.48 -12.65 3.59
CA PRO A 78 26.32 -13.59 2.87
C PRO A 78 25.95 -15.04 3.17
N THR A 79 25.78 -15.85 2.13
CA THR A 79 25.58 -17.29 2.33
C THR A 79 26.89 -17.95 2.75
N SER A 80 26.80 -19.10 3.41
CA SER A 80 27.97 -19.89 3.80
C SER A 80 28.84 -20.25 2.59
N ALA A 81 28.24 -20.44 1.41
CA ALA A 81 28.94 -20.70 0.17
C ALA A 81 29.77 -19.50 -0.31
N ASP A 82 29.27 -18.28 -0.13
CA ASP A 82 29.99 -17.06 -0.50
C ASP A 82 31.16 -16.78 0.45
N ILE A 83 30.99 -17.08 1.75
CA ILE A 83 32.08 -17.04 2.74
C ILE A 83 33.16 -18.07 2.40
N GLN A 84 32.77 -19.28 1.97
CA GLN A 84 33.72 -20.32 1.58
C GLN A 84 34.54 -19.92 0.35
N LYS A 85 33.91 -19.28 -0.65
CA LYS A 85 34.60 -18.75 -1.84
C LYS A 85 35.61 -17.66 -1.48
N LEU A 86 35.27 -16.78 -0.54
CA LEU A 86 36.17 -15.73 -0.06
C LEU A 86 37.38 -16.28 0.69
N ILE A 87 37.18 -17.29 1.54
CA ILE A 87 38.28 -17.95 2.26
C ILE A 87 39.23 -18.66 1.28
N ASN A 88 38.66 -19.32 0.26
CA ASN A 88 39.46 -20.03 -0.73
C ASN A 88 40.24 -19.05 -1.64
N SER A 89 39.65 -17.92 -2.04
CA SER A 89 40.37 -16.91 -2.84
C SER A 89 41.50 -16.24 -2.06
N PHE A 90 41.29 -15.94 -0.77
CA PHE A 90 42.34 -15.40 0.10
C PHE A 90 43.50 -16.40 0.28
N LYS A 91 43.19 -17.68 0.52
CA LYS A 91 44.19 -18.73 0.68
C LYS A 91 44.95 -19.03 -0.62
N ALA A 92 44.31 -18.87 -1.78
CA ALA A 92 44.93 -19.04 -3.09
C ALA A 92 45.88 -17.89 -3.45
N GLY A 93 45.59 -16.65 -3.03
CA GLY A 93 46.46 -15.50 -3.26
C GLY A 93 47.65 -15.37 -2.29
N GLN A 94 47.73 -16.23 -1.26
CA GLN A 94 48.80 -16.25 -0.27
C GLN A 94 49.92 -17.26 -0.57
N ARG A 95 49.94 -17.82 -1.79
CA ARG A 95 50.98 -18.72 -2.30
C ARG A 95 51.79 -18.06 -3.41
#